data_AF-A0A968X5B0-F1
#
_entry.id   AF-A0A968X5B0-F1
#
_cell.length_a   1.000
_cell.length_b   1.000
_cell.length_c   1.000
_cell.angle_alpha   90.00
_cell.angle_beta   90.00
_cell.angle_gamma   90.00
#
_symmetry.space_group_name_H-M   'P 1'
#
loop_
_entity.id
_entity.type
_entity.pdbx_description
1 polymer ?
#
loop_
_entity_poly.entity_id
_entity_poly.type
_entity_poly.pdbx_seq_one_letter_code
_entity_poly.pdbx_strand_id
1 'polypeptide(L)' 'MTPSPLFTSLDLDQDGKQFGHIQAPQSTNTAGWANLFIPLIVIKNGAGPTALFF' A
#
# COMPACT_ATOMS: atom_id res chain seq x y z
N MET A 1 6.44 13.99 14.27
CA MET A 1 5.32 13.33 13.58
C MET A 1 5.53 11.83 13.72
N THR A 2 4.50 11.08 14.11
CA THR A 2 4.59 9.62 14.27
C THR A 2 4.51 8.97 12.88
N PRO A 3 5.38 7.98 12.55
CA PRO A 3 5.30 7.28 11.27
C PRO A 3 3.97 6.54 11.12
N SER A 4 3.53 6.40 9.87
CA SER A 4 2.33 5.60 9.55
C SER A 4 2.56 4.14 9.94
N PRO A 5 1.56 3.45 10.51
CA PRO A 5 1.62 2.02 10.78
C PRO A 5 1.30 1.17 9.53
N LEU A 6 1.03 1.80 8.38
CA LEU A 6 0.73 1.11 7.13
C LEU A 6 2.03 0.70 6.42
N PHE A 7 2.04 -0.52 5.91
CA PHE A 7 3.17 -1.07 5.18
C PHE A 7 2.77 -1.44 3.77
N THR A 8 3.71 -1.35 2.83
CA THR A 8 3.57 -1.95 1.50
C THR A 8 4.95 -2.37 1.01
N SER A 9 5.02 -3.45 0.25
CA SER A 9 6.23 -3.90 -0.41
C SER A 9 6.41 -3.30 -1.80
N LEU A 10 5.46 -2.47 -2.26
CA LEU A 10 5.50 -1.82 -3.56
C LEU A 10 6.48 -0.65 -3.54
N ASP A 11 7.32 -0.56 -4.57
CA ASP A 11 8.14 0.62 -4.81
C ASP A 11 7.30 1.63 -5.59
N LEU A 12 6.82 2.68 -4.93
CA LEU A 12 5.92 3.66 -5.55
C LEU A 12 6.59 4.47 -6.67
N ASP A 13 7.92 4.41 -6.79
CA ASP A 13 8.69 5.17 -7.76
C ASP A 13 9.23 4.35 -8.93
N GLN A 14 9.13 3.02 -8.88
CA GLN A 14 9.57 2.14 -9.95
C GLN A 14 8.64 2.23 -11.18
N ASP A 15 9.22 2.38 -12.37
CA ASP A 15 8.52 2.27 -13.64
C ASP A 15 7.99 0.86 -13.89
N GLY A 16 6.85 0.76 -14.55
CA GLY A 16 6.15 -0.49 -14.85
C GLY A 16 4.81 -0.58 -14.13
N LYS A 17 4.31 -1.83 -14.04
CA LYS A 17 3.05 -2.16 -13.37
C LYS A 17 3.37 -3.06 -12.18
N GLN A 18 2.95 -2.65 -10.99
CA GLN A 18 3.10 -3.45 -9.79
C GLN A 18 1.74 -3.72 -9.16
N PHE A 19 1.54 -4.96 -8.71
CA PHE A 19 0.32 -5.42 -8.08
C PHE A 19 0.67 -5.86 -6.67
N GLY A 20 -0.06 -5.35 -5.68
CA GLY A 20 0.18 -5.70 -4.29
C GLY A 20 -0.92 -5.21 -3.39
N HIS A 21 -0.54 -4.85 -2.17
CA HIS A 21 -1.47 -4.39 -1.16
C HIS A 21 -0.81 -3.42 -0.18
N ILE A 22 -1.65 -2.66 0.50
CA ILE A 22 -1.32 -2.01 1.76
C ILE A 22 -1.68 -2.98 2.88
N GLN A 23 -0.72 -3.27 3.75
CA GLN A 23 -0.90 -4.02 4.98
C GLN A 23 -1.22 -3.02 6.11
N ALA A 24 -2.44 -3.11 6.64
CA ALA A 24 -2.89 -2.32 7.78
C ALA A 24 -2.99 -3.24 9.02
N PRO A 25 -2.07 -3.11 10.00
CA PRO A 25 -2.15 -3.88 11.23
C PRO A 25 -3.43 -3.54 11.99
N GLN A 26 -4.17 -4.57 12.38
CA GLN A 26 -5.38 -4.44 13.16
C GLN A 26 -5.38 -5.50 14.27
N SER A 27 -5.34 -5.04 15.52
CA SER A 27 -5.54 -5.92 16.66
C SER A 27 -7.03 -6.02 16.96
N THR A 28 -7.53 -7.24 17.13
CA THR A 28 -8.92 -7.50 17.52
C THR A 28 -8.96 -8.50 18.66
N ASN A 29 -10.07 -8.55 19.41
CA ASN A 29 -10.25 -9.49 20.52
C ASN A 29 -10.06 -10.96 20.10
N THR A 30 -10.34 -11.28 18.84
CA THR A 30 -10.23 -12.64 18.28
C THR A 30 -8.93 -12.87 17.50
N ALA A 31 -8.18 -11.82 17.17
CA ALA A 31 -6.92 -11.90 16.45
C ALA A 31 -5.99 -10.72 16.81
N GLY A 32 -5.06 -10.97 17.74
CA GLY A 32 -4.17 -9.96 18.30
C GLY A 32 -3.14 -9.36 17.32
N TRP A 33 -2.81 -10.09 16.26
CA TRP A 33 -1.87 -9.70 15.21
C TRP A 33 -2.47 -9.84 13.80
N ALA A 34 -3.71 -9.41 13.61
CA ALA A 34 -4.33 -9.43 12.29
C ALA A 34 -3.84 -8.27 11.41
N ASN A 35 -4.02 -8.44 10.11
CA ASN A 35 -3.79 -7.38 9.13
C ASN A 35 -4.97 -7.33 8.18
N LEU A 36 -5.44 -6.12 7.88
CA LEU A 36 -6.32 -5.86 6.75
C LEU A 36 -5.44 -5.57 5.53
N PHE A 37 -5.67 -6.33 4.45
CA PHE A 37 -4.95 -6.16 3.20
C PHE A 37 -5.81 -5.42 2.18
N ILE A 38 -5.41 -4.19 1.86
CA ILE A 38 -6.11 -3.32 0.90
C ILE A 38 -5.41 -3.48 -0.45
N PRO A 39 -6.08 -3.99 -1.50
CA PRO A 39 -5.47 -4.13 -2.82
C PRO A 39 -4.98 -2.79 -3.37
N LEU A 40 -3.77 -2.77 -3.93
CA LEU A 40 -3.16 -1.58 -4.52
C LEU A 40 -2.45 -1.97 -5.81
N ILE A 41 -2.65 -1.16 -6.85
CA ILE A 41 -1.97 -1.28 -8.13
C ILE A 41 -1.29 0.06 -8.41
N VAL A 42 0.00 0.02 -8.73
CA VAL A 42 0.79 1.20 -9.09
C VAL A 42 1.26 1.03 -10.54
N ILE A 43 1.00 2.05 -11.35
CA ILE A 43 1.42 2.09 -12.75
C ILE A 43 2.19 3.39 -12.96
N LYS A 44 3.46 3.29 -13.33
CA LYS A 44 4.32 4.43 -13.63
C LYS A 44 5.06 4.19 -14.95
N ASN A 45 5.20 5.24 -15.76
CA ASN A 45 5.95 5.20 -17.00
C ASN A 45 6.47 6.59 -17.34
N GLY A 46 7.70 6.89 -16.92
CA GLY A 46 8.34 8.18 -17.16
C GLY A 46 7.74 9.32 -16.31
N ALA A 47 7.90 10.56 -16.79
CA ALA A 47 7.48 11.75 -16.07
C ALA A 47 6.04 12.18 -16.43
N GLY A 48 5.25 12.50 -15.41
CA GLY A 48 3.88 12.96 -15.57
C GLY A 48 3.21 13.16 -14.20
N PRO A 49 1.96 13.66 -14.17
CA PRO A 49 1.22 13.80 -12.93
C PRO A 49 0.82 12.43 -12.37
N THR A 50 0.74 12.34 -11.04
CA THR A 50 0.18 11.18 -10.34
C THR A 50 -1.31 11.36 -10.13
N ALA A 51 -2.10 10.36 -10.50
CA ALA A 51 -3.53 10.28 -10.18
C ALA A 51 -3.78 9.15 -9.17
N LEU A 52 -4.69 9.38 -8.22
CA LEU A 52 -5.15 8.39 -7.25
C LEU A 52 -6.62 8.05 -7.52
N PHE A 53 -6.93 6.76 -7.53
CA PHE A 53 -8.28 6.22 -7.74
C PHE A 53 -8.69 5.40 -6.51
N PHE A 54 -9.97 5.47 -6.12
CA PHE A 54 -10.55 4.78 -4.97
C PHE A 54 -11.86 4.07 -5.35
#